data_AF-A0A9D0T4W2-F1
#
_entry.id   AF-A0A9D0T4W2-F1
#
_cell.length_a   1.000
_cell.length_b   1.000
_cell.length_c   1.000
_cell.angle_alpha   90.00
_cell.angle_beta   90.00
_cell.angle_gamma   90.00
#
_symmetry.space_group_name_H-M   'P 1'
#
loop_
_entity.id
_entity.type
_entity.pdbx_description
1 polymer ?
#
loop_
_entity_poly.entity_id
_entity_poly.type
_entity_poly.pdbx_seq_one_letter_code
_entity_poly.pdbx_strand_id
1 'polypeptide(L)'
;MLTGEHSWLQLQPLEGRLFRASPAFRLVGYEQLPPVSAAPFRELAADAGQYGVLVPHQEPALGILAVDNNSAALLQRLGQPATLPADILQNKAGIAGMVLDGILEIEEEGRFFSGPAACKALLAATPNIPEPADVLTTCSHAALQAAQTLPIDDPKALSRWLYRYHRMPVTPAWAHRLSDQRAIQNHLGLQPGGAVHRLLDEHFVFHNVPGWLAWHHQQGAFDRSEPLTCKLYISPTPGVLSEVLPKIARCFVEMGVPSFKLGQDLFGILRPDKLVAYFENYRTLARVAKHLKKILQDCPSHGVPFTAALDTDGLLSWGIDPPHSELIPGWRDVESWRLWITNHLARSLLRAKSTIADSDDHPAPWDFALLRLALDGVQVENWMPTTALWHENGITND
;
A
#
# COMPACT_ATOMS: atom_id res chain seq x y z
N MET A 1 -19.06 3.51 4.19
CA MET A 1 -18.62 2.51 3.18
C MET A 1 -17.30 1.83 3.55
N LEU A 2 -16.85 1.90 4.82
CA LEU A 2 -15.52 1.42 5.27
C LEU A 2 -15.60 0.43 6.44
N THR A 3 -16.80 -0.02 6.79
CA THR A 3 -17.09 -0.94 7.90
C THR A 3 -17.33 -2.33 7.33
N GLY A 4 -16.28 -3.11 7.15
CA GLY A 4 -16.40 -4.50 6.72
C GLY A 4 -15.46 -5.35 7.53
N GLU A 5 -16.02 -6.22 8.37
CA GLU A 5 -15.29 -7.40 8.85
C GLU A 5 -15.08 -8.34 7.66
N HIS A 6 -13.88 -8.91 7.55
CA HIS A 6 -13.55 -9.87 6.50
C HIS A 6 -14.28 -11.18 6.78
N SER A 7 -15.36 -11.45 6.05
CA SER A 7 -16.16 -12.69 6.25
C SER A 7 -15.36 -13.99 6.10
N TRP A 8 -14.24 -13.96 5.37
CA TRP A 8 -13.33 -15.08 5.13
C TRP A 8 -12.19 -15.20 6.16
N LEU A 9 -12.02 -14.19 7.02
CA LEU A 9 -11.01 -14.19 8.08
C LEU A 9 -11.70 -14.29 9.44
N GLN A 10 -11.65 -15.48 10.02
CA GLN A 10 -12.17 -15.74 11.35
C GLN A 10 -11.03 -16.12 12.27
N LEU A 11 -10.85 -15.35 13.34
CA LEU A 11 -9.87 -15.66 14.38
C LEU A 11 -10.47 -16.64 15.38
N GLN A 12 -9.66 -17.59 15.84
CA GLN A 12 -9.98 -18.42 17.01
C GLN A 12 -10.20 -17.52 18.24
N PRO A 13 -10.98 -17.99 19.23
CA PRO A 13 -10.97 -17.40 20.56
C PRO A 13 -9.53 -17.32 21.09
N LEU A 14 -9.14 -16.15 21.59
CA LEU A 14 -7.82 -15.89 22.18
C LEU A 14 -7.87 -15.94 23.71
N GLU A 15 -9.07 -15.94 24.27
CA GLU A 15 -9.36 -16.00 25.69
C GLU A 15 -8.75 -17.27 26.31
N GLY A 16 -8.00 -17.10 27.40
CA GLY A 16 -7.38 -18.21 28.13
C GLY A 16 -6.13 -18.82 27.46
N ARG A 17 -5.77 -18.38 26.25
CA ARG A 17 -4.53 -18.83 25.59
C ARG A 17 -3.30 -18.14 26.18
N LEU A 18 -2.18 -18.86 26.17
CA LEU A 18 -0.90 -18.32 26.63
C LEU A 18 -0.16 -17.63 25.48
N PHE A 19 0.38 -16.48 25.79
CA PHE A 19 1.22 -15.68 24.90
C PHE A 19 2.54 -15.37 25.60
N ARG A 20 3.58 -15.10 24.81
CA ARG A 20 4.82 -14.51 25.30
C ARG A 20 5.40 -13.54 24.27
N ALA A 21 6.24 -12.62 24.73
CA ALA A 21 7.08 -11.82 23.85
C ALA A 21 8.08 -12.74 23.14
N SER A 22 8.24 -12.55 21.84
CA SER A 22 9.13 -13.38 21.04
C SER A 22 10.59 -13.16 21.42
N PRO A 23 11.37 -14.24 21.62
CA PRO A 23 12.81 -14.12 21.86
C PRO A 23 13.58 -13.63 20.62
N ALA A 24 12.93 -13.52 19.46
CA ALA A 24 13.54 -12.98 18.25
C ALA A 24 13.78 -11.46 18.33
N PHE A 25 13.10 -10.77 19.25
CA PHE A 25 13.21 -9.32 19.43
C PHE A 25 13.69 -8.95 20.83
N ARG A 26 14.42 -7.83 20.89
CA ARG A 26 14.76 -7.15 22.13
C ARG A 26 14.10 -5.79 22.17
N LEU A 27 13.36 -5.53 23.24
CA LEU A 27 12.84 -4.19 23.54
C LEU A 27 13.98 -3.31 24.09
N VAL A 28 14.19 -2.14 23.49
CA VAL A 28 15.24 -1.19 23.84
C VAL A 28 14.64 0.20 23.97
N GLY A 29 14.73 0.81 25.15
CA GLY A 29 14.33 2.20 25.35
C GLY A 29 15.19 3.17 24.52
N TYR A 30 14.63 4.31 24.11
CA TYR A 30 15.37 5.28 23.29
C TYR A 30 16.66 5.78 23.95
N GLU A 31 16.66 5.89 25.28
CA GLU A 31 17.81 6.29 26.10
C GLU A 31 18.97 5.26 26.08
N GLN A 32 18.67 4.02 25.67
CA GLN A 32 19.64 2.93 25.59
C GLN A 32 20.17 2.72 24.16
N LEU A 33 19.63 3.43 23.17
CA LEU A 33 20.10 3.34 21.80
C LEU A 33 21.46 4.05 21.63
N PRO A 34 22.41 3.46 20.88
CA PRO A 34 23.63 4.16 20.49
C PRO A 34 23.30 5.47 19.75
N PRO A 35 24.07 6.56 19.92
CA PRO A 35 23.73 7.87 19.32
C PRO A 35 23.47 7.84 17.81
N VAL A 36 24.20 7.00 17.07
CA VAL A 36 24.01 6.80 15.63
C VAL A 36 22.68 6.12 15.32
N SER A 37 22.27 5.14 16.12
CA SER A 37 21.00 4.43 15.99
C SER A 37 19.81 5.22 16.51
N ALA A 38 20.02 6.15 17.45
CA ALA A 38 18.98 7.00 18.03
C ALA A 38 18.60 8.18 17.11
N ALA A 39 19.51 8.59 16.21
CA ALA A 39 19.30 9.78 15.37
C ALA A 39 17.99 9.77 14.54
N PRO A 40 17.56 8.65 13.92
CA PRO A 40 16.28 8.58 13.20
C PRO A 40 15.06 8.68 14.12
N PHE A 41 15.20 8.40 15.41
CA PHE A 41 14.09 8.32 16.37
C PHE A 41 13.95 9.56 17.25
N ARG A 42 14.70 10.63 17.00
CA ARG A 42 14.73 11.80 17.90
C ARG A 42 13.37 12.45 18.11
N GLU A 43 12.57 12.56 17.06
CA GLU A 43 11.23 13.15 17.15
C GLU A 43 10.28 12.24 17.94
N LEU A 44 10.32 10.93 17.71
CA LEU A 44 9.55 9.95 18.49
C LEU A 44 10.00 9.90 19.96
N ALA A 45 11.30 9.99 20.22
CA ALA A 45 11.84 10.01 21.57
C ALA A 45 11.46 11.28 22.36
N ALA A 46 11.00 12.33 21.67
CA ALA A 46 10.48 13.54 22.32
C ALA A 46 9.00 13.41 22.71
N ASP A 47 8.28 12.41 22.19
CA ASP A 47 6.90 12.12 22.53
C ASP A 47 6.81 11.30 23.82
N ALA A 48 6.08 11.81 24.81
CA ALA A 48 5.86 11.16 26.10
C ALA A 48 5.06 9.85 25.99
N GLY A 49 4.33 9.61 24.88
CA GLY A 49 3.63 8.37 24.60
C GLY A 49 4.54 7.22 24.13
N GLN A 50 5.76 7.53 23.68
CA GLN A 50 6.67 6.57 23.07
C GLN A 50 7.70 6.04 24.07
N TYR A 51 8.05 4.75 23.96
CA TYR A 51 9.00 4.09 24.86
C TYR A 51 10.37 3.87 24.20
N GLY A 52 10.37 3.26 23.01
CA GLY A 52 11.60 2.79 22.39
C GLY A 52 11.37 1.99 21.13
N VAL A 53 12.19 0.97 20.92
CA VAL A 53 12.16 0.14 19.71
C VAL A 53 12.29 -1.36 20.00
N LEU A 54 11.72 -2.19 19.12
CA LEU A 54 12.07 -3.60 19.01
C LEU A 54 13.20 -3.78 18.01
N VAL A 55 14.30 -4.36 18.48
CA VAL A 55 15.48 -4.68 17.67
C VAL A 55 15.56 -6.21 17.51
N PRO A 56 15.56 -6.75 16.28
CA PRO A 56 15.70 -8.18 16.07
C PRO A 56 17.10 -8.68 16.45
N HIS A 57 17.18 -9.90 16.99
CA HIS A 57 18.44 -10.49 17.47
C HIS A 57 19.33 -11.05 16.37
N GLN A 58 18.76 -11.71 15.36
CA GLN A 58 19.53 -12.50 14.37
C GLN A 58 19.09 -12.29 12.92
N GLU A 59 17.92 -11.69 12.67
CA GLU A 59 17.40 -11.51 11.32
C GLU A 59 17.44 -10.04 10.88
N PRO A 60 18.37 -9.64 9.99
CA PRO A 60 18.35 -8.31 9.38
C PRO A 60 17.12 -8.08 8.48
N ALA A 61 16.35 -9.13 8.17
CA ALA A 61 15.09 -9.05 7.42
C ALA A 61 13.94 -8.46 8.25
N LEU A 62 13.99 -8.60 9.57
CA LEU A 62 13.02 -8.01 10.48
C LEU A 62 13.38 -6.53 10.68
N GLY A 63 12.44 -5.62 10.42
CA GLY A 63 12.67 -4.20 10.62
C GLY A 63 12.79 -3.85 12.10
N ILE A 64 13.42 -2.71 12.39
CA ILE A 64 13.27 -2.07 13.70
C ILE A 64 11.86 -1.47 13.78
N LEU A 65 11.14 -1.75 14.86
CA LEU A 65 9.78 -1.25 15.09
C LEU A 65 9.79 -0.26 16.25
N ALA A 66 9.11 0.88 16.10
CA ALA A 66 8.84 1.78 17.22
C ALA A 66 7.79 1.16 18.16
N VAL A 67 7.86 1.49 19.44
CA VAL A 67 7.00 0.91 20.48
C VAL A 67 6.57 2.01 21.44
N ASP A 68 5.26 2.13 21.63
CA ASP A 68 4.66 3.01 22.64
C ASP A 68 4.77 2.43 24.06
N ASN A 69 4.45 3.23 25.07
CA ASN A 69 4.53 2.81 26.48
C ASN A 69 3.60 1.62 26.84
N ASN A 70 2.40 1.54 26.26
CA ASN A 70 1.45 0.46 26.55
C ASN A 70 1.94 -0.85 25.92
N SER A 71 2.39 -0.80 24.68
CA SER A 71 3.00 -1.91 23.96
C SER A 71 4.26 -2.41 24.66
N ALA A 72 5.12 -1.51 25.14
CA ALA A 72 6.31 -1.86 25.92
C ALA A 72 5.96 -2.56 27.24
N ALA A 73 4.99 -2.03 28.00
CA ALA A 73 4.53 -2.64 29.24
C ALA A 73 3.93 -4.03 29.03
N LEU A 74 3.15 -4.21 27.95
CA LEU A 74 2.62 -5.51 27.56
C LEU A 74 3.74 -6.50 27.25
N LEU A 75 4.72 -6.11 26.43
CA LEU A 75 5.84 -6.98 26.05
C LEU A 75 6.71 -7.37 27.25
N GLN A 76 6.95 -6.44 28.18
CA GLN A 76 7.66 -6.74 29.43
C GLN A 76 6.90 -7.74 30.30
N ARG A 77 5.58 -7.57 30.44
CA ARG A 77 4.71 -8.51 31.16
C ARG A 77 4.73 -9.90 30.51
N LEU A 78 4.75 -9.95 29.19
CA LEU A 78 4.80 -11.17 28.39
C LEU A 78 6.23 -11.74 28.24
N GLY A 79 7.23 -11.22 28.96
CA GLY A 79 8.56 -11.83 29.02
C GLY A 79 8.55 -13.26 29.57
N GLN A 80 7.46 -13.66 30.23
CA GLN A 80 7.12 -15.05 30.57
C GLN A 80 5.74 -15.39 29.99
N PRO A 81 5.46 -16.68 29.68
CA PRO A 81 4.14 -17.13 29.27
C PRO A 81 3.02 -16.66 30.19
N ALA A 82 2.04 -15.93 29.63
CA ALA A 82 0.88 -15.45 30.37
C ALA A 82 -0.34 -15.27 29.45
N THR A 83 -1.54 -15.22 30.04
CA THR A 83 -2.75 -14.85 29.33
C THR A 83 -2.82 -13.32 29.13
N LEU A 84 -3.46 -12.90 28.04
CA LEU A 84 -3.69 -11.49 27.76
C LEU A 84 -4.82 -10.91 28.64
N PRO A 85 -4.70 -9.65 29.08
CA PRO A 85 -5.78 -8.93 29.74
C PRO A 85 -7.03 -8.79 28.86
N ALA A 86 -8.21 -8.71 29.49
CA ALA A 86 -9.50 -8.65 28.77
C ALA A 86 -9.67 -7.40 27.91
N ASP A 87 -9.11 -6.27 28.35
CA ASP A 87 -9.07 -5.00 27.62
C ASP A 87 -8.21 -5.11 26.35
N ILE A 88 -7.06 -5.79 26.42
CA ILE A 88 -6.20 -6.04 25.26
C ILE A 88 -6.88 -6.96 24.26
N LEU A 89 -7.61 -7.97 24.75
CA LEU A 89 -8.36 -8.92 23.91
C LEU A 89 -9.50 -8.28 23.09
N GLN A 90 -9.87 -7.03 23.37
CA GLN A 90 -10.81 -6.28 22.52
C GLN A 90 -10.22 -6.01 21.12
N ASN A 91 -8.88 -5.95 20.99
CA ASN A 91 -8.18 -5.78 19.72
C ASN A 91 -7.59 -7.10 19.20
N LYS A 92 -8.47 -8.08 18.88
CA LYS A 92 -8.02 -9.40 18.38
C LYS A 92 -7.20 -9.31 17.10
N ALA A 93 -7.54 -8.40 16.19
CA ALA A 93 -6.82 -8.20 14.93
C ALA A 93 -5.39 -7.68 15.17
N GLY A 94 -5.21 -6.70 16.05
CA GLY A 94 -3.88 -6.20 16.44
C GLY A 94 -3.02 -7.29 17.09
N ILE A 95 -3.60 -8.08 18.00
CA ILE A 95 -2.88 -9.22 18.61
C ILE A 95 -2.46 -10.25 17.56
N ALA A 96 -3.38 -10.65 16.67
CA ALA A 96 -3.07 -11.56 15.58
C ALA A 96 -1.97 -11.00 14.67
N GLY A 97 -2.04 -9.69 14.34
CA GLY A 97 -1.00 -8.97 13.61
C GLY A 97 0.36 -9.09 14.30
N MET A 98 0.45 -8.82 15.61
CA MET A 98 1.70 -8.95 16.38
C MET A 98 2.26 -10.38 16.39
N VAL A 99 1.40 -11.39 16.47
CA VAL A 99 1.82 -12.80 16.43
C VAL A 99 2.33 -13.17 15.03
N LEU A 100 1.60 -12.80 13.97
CA LEU A 100 2.03 -13.02 12.58
C LEU A 100 3.25 -12.17 12.22
N ASP A 101 3.48 -11.07 12.94
CA ASP A 101 4.67 -10.25 12.82
C ASP A 101 5.87 -10.77 13.63
N GLY A 102 5.72 -11.90 14.32
CA GLY A 102 6.80 -12.50 15.10
C GLY A 102 7.13 -11.74 16.38
N ILE A 103 6.36 -10.72 16.75
CA ILE A 103 6.56 -9.89 17.95
C ILE A 103 6.07 -10.65 19.18
N LEU A 104 4.91 -11.28 19.06
CA LEU A 104 4.36 -12.19 20.04
C LEU A 104 4.42 -13.62 19.53
N GLU A 105 4.44 -14.56 20.47
CA GLU A 105 4.22 -15.98 20.18
C GLU A 105 2.98 -16.46 20.93
N ILE A 106 2.23 -17.36 20.31
CA ILE A 106 1.04 -18.01 20.87
C ILE A 106 1.34 -19.48 21.15
N GLU A 107 0.87 -19.97 22.29
CA GLU A 107 1.06 -21.36 22.71
C GLU A 107 0.03 -22.30 22.07
N GLU A 108 0.50 -23.44 21.59
CA GLU A 108 -0.29 -24.59 21.15
C GLU A 108 0.48 -25.89 21.45
N GLU A 109 -0.17 -26.85 22.10
CA GLU A 109 0.40 -28.18 22.41
C GLU A 109 1.77 -28.13 23.12
N GLY A 110 1.95 -27.20 24.04
CA GLY A 110 3.17 -26.98 24.84
C GLY A 110 4.27 -26.22 24.11
N ARG A 111 4.01 -25.74 22.88
CA ARG A 111 4.99 -25.05 22.03
C ARG A 111 4.50 -23.66 21.66
N PHE A 112 5.43 -22.74 21.47
CA PHE A 112 5.13 -21.37 21.07
C PHE A 112 5.40 -21.17 19.58
N PHE A 113 4.46 -20.54 18.89
CA PHE A 113 4.50 -20.29 17.47
C PHE A 113 4.32 -18.81 17.17
N SER A 114 4.93 -18.34 16.09
CA SER A 114 4.72 -17.00 15.54
C SER A 114 4.86 -17.02 14.02
N GLY A 115 4.58 -15.89 13.38
CA GLY A 115 4.68 -15.79 11.93
C GLY A 115 3.71 -16.73 11.21
N PRO A 116 4.07 -17.23 10.02
CA PRO A 116 3.25 -18.18 9.25
C PRO A 116 2.94 -19.47 10.01
N ALA A 117 3.81 -19.90 10.92
CA ALA A 117 3.59 -21.10 11.72
C ALA A 117 2.45 -20.94 12.74
N ALA A 118 2.13 -19.71 13.15
CA ALA A 118 1.03 -19.44 14.07
C ALA A 118 -0.35 -19.36 13.38
N CYS A 119 -0.44 -19.46 12.05
CA CYS A 119 -1.72 -19.36 11.35
C CYS A 119 -2.74 -20.41 11.83
N LYS A 120 -2.31 -21.67 12.01
CA LYS A 120 -3.20 -22.75 12.51
C LYS A 120 -3.75 -22.45 13.91
N ALA A 121 -2.90 -21.86 14.76
CA ALA A 121 -3.29 -21.44 16.09
C ALA A 121 -4.27 -20.27 16.06
N LEU A 122 -4.05 -19.28 15.19
CA LEU A 122 -4.84 -18.05 15.20
C LEU A 122 -6.17 -18.16 14.44
N LEU A 123 -6.26 -19.03 13.44
CA LEU A 123 -7.36 -19.01 12.48
C LEU A 123 -8.38 -20.12 12.75
N ALA A 124 -9.66 -19.76 12.70
CA ALA A 124 -10.77 -20.70 12.91
C ALA A 124 -10.82 -21.78 11.83
N ALA A 125 -10.41 -21.40 10.61
CA ALA A 125 -10.28 -22.25 9.45
C ALA A 125 -9.17 -21.70 8.55
N THR A 126 -8.68 -22.53 7.61
CA THR A 126 -7.80 -22.05 6.55
C THR A 126 -8.50 -20.90 5.81
N PRO A 127 -7.84 -19.74 5.66
CA PRO A 127 -8.43 -18.60 4.94
C PRO A 127 -8.83 -19.02 3.53
N ASN A 128 -10.11 -18.87 3.21
CA ASN A 128 -10.58 -19.04 1.84
C ASN A 128 -10.69 -17.66 1.21
N ILE A 129 -9.56 -17.16 0.69
CA ILE A 129 -9.49 -15.85 0.06
C ILE A 129 -10.51 -15.80 -1.07
N PRO A 130 -11.44 -14.83 -1.08
CA PRO A 130 -12.48 -14.77 -2.10
C PRO A 130 -11.91 -14.70 -3.50
N GLU A 131 -12.62 -15.33 -4.44
CA GLU A 131 -12.29 -15.24 -5.86
C GLU A 131 -12.31 -13.77 -6.31
N PRO A 132 -11.36 -13.35 -7.17
CA PRO A 132 -11.31 -11.99 -7.67
C PRO A 132 -12.64 -11.56 -8.32
N ALA A 133 -13.22 -10.47 -7.81
CA ALA A 133 -14.47 -9.93 -8.33
C ALA A 133 -14.28 -9.10 -9.62
N ASP A 134 -13.06 -8.63 -9.89
CA ASP A 134 -12.73 -7.78 -11.03
C ASP A 134 -11.32 -8.06 -11.58
N VAL A 135 -11.04 -7.50 -12.76
CA VAL A 135 -9.79 -7.70 -13.49
C VAL A 135 -8.56 -7.16 -12.75
N LEU A 136 -8.72 -6.14 -11.90
CA LEU A 136 -7.62 -5.57 -11.12
C LEU A 136 -7.26 -6.48 -9.95
N THR A 137 -8.26 -7.05 -9.27
CA THR A 137 -8.02 -8.06 -8.24
C THR A 137 -7.38 -9.30 -8.85
N THR A 138 -7.85 -9.76 -10.02
CA THR A 138 -7.19 -10.89 -10.73
C THR A 138 -5.73 -10.58 -11.03
N CYS A 139 -5.45 -9.39 -11.56
CA CYS A 139 -4.09 -8.95 -11.87
C CYS A 139 -3.20 -8.87 -10.62
N SER A 140 -3.76 -8.40 -9.51
CA SER A 140 -3.04 -8.27 -8.22
C SER A 140 -2.73 -9.64 -7.59
N HIS A 141 -3.67 -10.59 -7.67
CA HIS A 141 -3.44 -11.97 -7.23
C HIS A 141 -2.37 -12.65 -8.10
N ALA A 142 -2.45 -12.49 -9.43
CA ALA A 142 -1.44 -13.00 -10.35
C ALA A 142 -0.04 -12.43 -10.06
N ALA A 143 0.05 -11.16 -9.68
CA ALA A 143 1.30 -10.54 -9.26
C ALA A 143 1.89 -11.24 -8.03
N LEU A 144 1.09 -11.57 -7.02
CA LEU A 144 1.54 -12.22 -5.79
C LEU A 144 1.95 -13.68 -6.01
N GLN A 145 1.15 -14.42 -6.79
CA GLN A 145 1.45 -15.79 -7.18
C GLN A 145 2.72 -15.90 -8.02
N ALA A 146 3.01 -14.89 -8.85
CA ALA A 146 4.30 -14.80 -9.54
C ALA A 146 5.44 -14.39 -8.60
N ALA A 147 5.21 -13.43 -7.70
CA ALA A 147 6.22 -12.91 -6.79
C ALA A 147 6.78 -13.99 -5.84
N GLN A 148 5.93 -14.90 -5.35
CA GLN A 148 6.36 -15.95 -4.44
C GLN A 148 7.39 -16.91 -5.07
N THR A 149 7.36 -17.12 -6.39
CA THR A 149 8.27 -18.03 -7.09
C THR A 149 9.59 -17.38 -7.49
N LEU A 150 9.73 -16.06 -7.30
CA LEU A 150 10.96 -15.35 -7.69
C LEU A 150 12.08 -15.61 -6.67
N PRO A 151 13.34 -15.76 -7.12
CA PRO A 151 14.50 -15.85 -6.25
C PRO A 151 14.94 -14.45 -5.76
N ILE A 152 13.98 -13.69 -5.21
CA ILE A 152 14.22 -12.40 -4.57
C ILE A 152 14.01 -12.59 -3.07
N ASP A 153 14.99 -12.16 -2.31
CA ASP A 153 15.11 -12.22 -0.85
C ASP A 153 15.22 -10.82 -0.22
N ASP A 154 15.55 -9.78 -1.00
CA ASP A 154 15.49 -8.37 -0.57
C ASP A 154 14.05 -7.83 -0.61
N PRO A 155 13.46 -7.39 0.52
CA PRO A 155 12.13 -6.79 0.56
C PRO A 155 11.99 -5.56 -0.34
N LYS A 156 13.04 -4.74 -0.46
CA LYS A 156 12.98 -3.54 -1.30
C LYS A 156 12.96 -3.91 -2.78
N ALA A 157 13.69 -4.93 -3.20
CA ALA A 157 13.68 -5.45 -4.56
C ALA A 157 12.32 -6.08 -4.90
N LEU A 158 11.77 -6.89 -3.99
CA LEU A 158 10.47 -7.53 -4.21
C LEU A 158 9.32 -6.51 -4.27
N SER A 159 9.32 -5.52 -3.37
CA SER A 159 8.35 -4.41 -3.42
C SER A 159 8.45 -3.63 -4.73
N ARG A 160 9.66 -3.28 -5.17
CA ARG A 160 9.88 -2.63 -6.47
C ARG A 160 9.38 -3.48 -7.65
N TRP A 161 9.54 -4.81 -7.58
CA TRP A 161 9.05 -5.71 -8.60
C TRP A 161 7.51 -5.73 -8.62
N LEU A 162 6.86 -5.91 -7.46
CA LEU A 162 5.40 -5.87 -7.31
C LEU A 162 4.83 -4.54 -7.81
N TYR A 163 5.43 -3.41 -7.41
CA TYR A 163 5.01 -2.07 -7.83
C TYR A 163 5.07 -1.88 -9.35
N ARG A 164 6.07 -2.50 -10.00
CA ARG A 164 6.28 -2.47 -11.46
C ARG A 164 5.51 -3.56 -12.20
N TYR A 165 4.83 -4.46 -11.50
CA TYR A 165 4.02 -5.49 -12.13
C TYR A 165 2.99 -4.86 -13.06
N HIS A 166 2.65 -5.58 -14.13
CA HIS A 166 1.77 -5.10 -15.19
C HIS A 166 2.30 -3.86 -15.93
N ARG A 167 3.62 -3.69 -16.03
CA ARG A 167 4.23 -2.73 -16.98
C ARG A 167 4.33 -3.38 -18.35
N MET A 168 4.01 -2.64 -19.41
CA MET A 168 4.24 -3.11 -20.77
C MET A 168 5.74 -3.12 -21.10
N PRO A 169 6.25 -4.15 -21.79
CA PRO A 169 7.64 -4.20 -22.20
C PRO A 169 7.95 -3.08 -23.21
N VAL A 170 9.17 -2.54 -23.14
CA VAL A 170 9.69 -1.64 -24.17
C VAL A 170 10.01 -2.47 -25.41
N THR A 171 9.12 -2.42 -26.40
CA THR A 171 9.35 -3.06 -27.70
C THR A 171 10.09 -2.08 -28.64
N PRO A 172 10.73 -2.57 -29.72
CA PRO A 172 11.33 -1.70 -30.73
C PRO A 172 10.34 -0.68 -31.32
N ALA A 173 9.07 -1.07 -31.49
CA ALA A 173 8.02 -0.17 -31.95
C ALA A 173 7.78 1.00 -30.98
N TRP A 174 7.78 0.74 -29.67
CA TRP A 174 7.65 1.78 -28.65
C TRP A 174 8.89 2.67 -28.58
N ALA A 175 10.08 2.08 -28.60
CA ALA A 175 11.33 2.83 -28.59
C ALA A 175 11.46 3.75 -29.83
N HIS A 176 10.97 3.31 -30.99
CA HIS A 176 10.94 4.15 -32.18
C HIS A 176 9.89 5.26 -32.10
N ARG A 177 8.67 4.95 -31.63
CA ARG A 177 7.57 5.91 -31.53
C ARG A 177 7.83 7.00 -30.48
N LEU A 178 8.45 6.63 -29.37
CA LEU A 178 8.69 7.50 -28.21
C LEU A 178 10.20 7.61 -27.96
N SER A 179 10.95 7.96 -29.01
CA SER A 179 12.42 7.92 -29.04
C SER A 179 13.09 8.92 -28.08
N ASP A 180 12.44 10.05 -27.85
CA ASP A 180 12.93 11.13 -27.00
C ASP A 180 11.78 11.96 -26.43
N GLN A 181 12.12 12.95 -25.60
CA GLN A 181 11.14 13.82 -24.94
C GLN A 181 10.26 14.59 -25.93
N ARG A 182 10.80 14.99 -27.09
CA ARG A 182 10.07 15.74 -28.11
C ARG A 182 9.06 14.84 -28.81
N ALA A 183 9.45 13.61 -29.15
CA ALA A 183 8.56 12.60 -29.72
C ALA A 183 7.40 12.29 -28.77
N ILE A 184 7.68 12.16 -27.47
CA ILE A 184 6.67 11.96 -26.43
C ILE A 184 5.72 13.16 -26.33
N GLN A 185 6.26 14.39 -26.26
CA GLN A 185 5.43 15.59 -26.22
C GLN A 185 4.52 15.71 -27.45
N ASN A 186 5.08 15.51 -28.65
CA ASN A 186 4.32 15.50 -29.89
C ASN A 186 3.21 14.45 -29.90
N HIS A 187 3.54 13.22 -29.49
CA HIS A 187 2.60 12.11 -29.42
C HIS A 187 1.42 12.43 -28.48
N LEU A 188 1.70 13.09 -27.35
CA LEU A 188 0.69 13.42 -26.33
C LEU A 188 0.00 14.77 -26.59
N GLY A 189 0.38 15.53 -27.63
CA GLY A 189 -0.16 16.87 -27.86
C GLY A 189 0.30 17.94 -26.86
N LEU A 190 1.42 17.67 -26.16
CA LEU A 190 2.02 18.50 -25.10
C LEU A 190 3.13 19.42 -25.59
N GLN A 191 3.50 19.35 -26.88
CA GLN A 191 4.42 20.31 -27.48
C GLN A 191 3.85 21.73 -27.44
N PRO A 192 4.69 22.80 -27.43
CA PRO A 192 4.20 24.17 -27.50
C PRO A 192 3.21 24.39 -28.65
N GLY A 193 2.05 24.97 -28.34
CA GLY A 193 0.95 25.17 -29.31
C GLY A 193 0.07 23.94 -29.58
N GLY A 194 0.42 22.76 -29.03
CA GLY A 194 -0.41 21.56 -29.07
C GLY A 194 -1.77 21.76 -28.41
N ALA A 195 -2.77 20.98 -28.80
CA ALA A 195 -4.13 21.14 -28.30
C ALA A 195 -4.23 20.88 -26.79
N VAL A 196 -3.55 19.84 -26.28
CA VAL A 196 -3.50 19.55 -24.84
C VAL A 196 -2.65 20.60 -24.12
N HIS A 197 -1.50 20.97 -24.67
CA HIS A 197 -0.66 22.03 -24.10
C HIS A 197 -1.45 23.33 -23.89
N ARG A 198 -2.13 23.86 -24.92
CA ARG A 198 -2.89 25.11 -24.82
C ARG A 198 -3.98 25.04 -23.75
N LEU A 199 -4.71 23.93 -23.71
CA LEU A 199 -5.76 23.72 -22.72
C LEU A 199 -5.20 23.68 -21.28
N LEU A 200 -4.08 23.00 -21.07
CA LEU A 200 -3.49 22.91 -19.73
C LEU A 200 -2.82 24.22 -19.30
N ASP A 201 -2.15 24.92 -20.21
CA ASP A 201 -1.44 26.18 -19.92
C ASP A 201 -2.41 27.31 -19.48
N GLU A 202 -3.65 27.27 -19.96
CA GLU A 202 -4.70 28.22 -19.57
C GLU A 202 -5.23 28.02 -18.14
N HIS A 203 -5.19 26.78 -17.62
CA HIS A 203 -5.88 26.42 -16.37
C HIS A 203 -4.98 25.84 -15.29
N PHE A 204 -3.78 25.38 -15.64
CA PHE A 204 -2.85 24.70 -14.74
C PHE A 204 -1.45 25.35 -14.77
N VAL A 205 -0.71 25.17 -13.69
CA VAL A 205 0.72 25.45 -13.58
C VAL A 205 1.48 24.14 -13.74
N PHE A 206 2.42 24.11 -14.68
CA PHE A 206 3.25 22.95 -14.94
C PHE A 206 4.45 22.87 -13.98
N HIS A 207 4.71 21.67 -13.47
CA HIS A 207 5.88 21.34 -12.66
C HIS A 207 6.55 20.08 -13.21
N ASN A 208 7.85 20.16 -13.43
CA ASN A 208 8.65 19.00 -13.79
C ASN A 208 9.24 18.39 -12.52
N VAL A 209 8.84 17.17 -12.18
CA VAL A 209 9.40 16.42 -11.06
C VAL A 209 10.00 15.12 -11.57
N PRO A 210 11.03 14.56 -10.91
CA PRO A 210 11.72 13.39 -11.43
C PRO A 210 10.77 12.25 -11.85
N GLY A 211 10.73 11.93 -13.15
CA GLY A 211 9.93 10.86 -13.74
C GLY A 211 8.47 11.20 -14.03
N TRP A 212 8.02 12.44 -13.76
CA TRP A 212 6.64 12.86 -13.98
C TRP A 212 6.52 14.28 -14.53
N LEU A 213 5.56 14.45 -15.44
CA LEU A 213 4.98 15.73 -15.79
C LEU A 213 3.82 15.99 -14.82
N ALA A 214 3.85 17.08 -14.06
CA ALA A 214 2.83 17.39 -13.06
C ALA A 214 2.16 18.74 -13.34
N TRP A 215 0.88 18.83 -13.02
CA TRP A 215 0.06 20.04 -13.19
C TRP A 215 -0.76 20.31 -11.95
N HIS A 216 -0.83 21.57 -11.54
CA HIS A 216 -1.65 22.06 -10.42
C HIS A 216 -2.60 23.16 -10.91
N HIS A 217 -3.87 23.10 -10.53
CA HIS A 217 -4.88 24.05 -11.01
C HIS A 217 -4.57 25.49 -10.53
N GLN A 218 -4.62 26.48 -11.44
CA GLN A 218 -4.23 27.87 -11.16
C GLN A 218 -5.14 28.55 -10.13
N GLN A 219 -6.44 28.32 -10.21
CA GLN A 219 -7.43 28.94 -9.31
C GLN A 219 -7.62 28.13 -8.01
N GLY A 220 -6.90 27.00 -7.88
CA GLY A 220 -6.92 26.15 -6.70
C GLY A 220 -5.78 26.52 -5.75
N ALA A 221 -5.80 27.73 -5.18
CA ALA A 221 -5.21 27.93 -3.87
C ALA A 221 -6.12 27.21 -2.86
N PHE A 222 -6.13 25.88 -2.92
CA PHE A 222 -6.72 25.07 -1.86
C PHE A 222 -6.10 25.52 -0.55
N ASP A 223 -6.95 25.70 0.46
CA ASP A 223 -6.48 25.92 1.82
C ASP A 223 -5.55 24.75 2.13
N ARG A 224 -4.24 25.01 2.18
CA ARG A 224 -3.19 23.97 2.26
C ARG A 224 -3.20 23.23 3.60
N SER A 225 -4.26 23.40 4.39
CA SER A 225 -4.44 22.77 5.69
C SER A 225 -4.67 21.26 5.58
N GLU A 226 -5.27 20.76 4.48
CA GLU A 226 -5.56 19.34 4.32
C GLU A 226 -4.75 18.67 3.20
N PRO A 227 -4.11 17.51 3.47
CA PRO A 227 -3.34 16.79 2.46
C PRO A 227 -4.26 16.14 1.41
N LEU A 228 -3.87 16.21 0.12
CA LEU A 228 -4.50 15.47 -0.98
C LEU A 228 -4.19 13.98 -0.86
N THR A 229 -5.02 13.24 -0.13
CA THR A 229 -4.78 11.81 0.17
C THR A 229 -5.38 10.87 -0.88
N CYS A 230 -6.48 11.25 -1.54
CA CYS A 230 -7.17 10.38 -2.50
C CYS A 230 -6.56 10.47 -3.90
N LYS A 231 -6.37 9.31 -4.54
CA LYS A 231 -5.78 9.18 -5.88
C LYS A 231 -6.71 8.46 -6.83
N LEU A 232 -6.97 9.07 -7.98
CA LEU A 232 -7.62 8.44 -9.13
C LEU A 232 -6.55 8.00 -10.12
N TYR A 233 -6.50 6.71 -10.39
CA TYR A 233 -5.67 6.13 -11.44
C TYR A 233 -6.49 6.01 -12.72
N ILE A 234 -5.93 6.48 -13.83
CA ILE A 234 -6.55 6.41 -15.15
C ILE A 234 -5.59 5.66 -16.05
N SER A 235 -5.97 4.44 -16.43
CA SER A 235 -5.05 3.47 -17.02
C SER A 235 -5.49 3.00 -18.40
N PRO A 236 -5.54 3.88 -19.41
CA PRO A 236 -5.73 3.43 -20.78
C PRO A 236 -4.50 2.64 -21.23
N THR A 237 -4.66 1.77 -22.23
CA THR A 237 -3.50 1.21 -22.92
C THR A 237 -2.67 2.33 -23.54
N PRO A 238 -1.32 2.23 -23.52
CA PRO A 238 -0.45 3.24 -24.14
C PRO A 238 -0.78 3.51 -25.62
N GLY A 239 -1.32 2.52 -26.34
CA GLY A 239 -1.68 2.63 -27.76
C GLY A 239 -2.75 3.67 -28.06
N VAL A 240 -3.66 3.95 -27.12
CA VAL A 240 -4.76 4.92 -27.29
C VAL A 240 -4.54 6.21 -26.50
N LEU A 241 -3.43 6.32 -25.76
CA LEU A 241 -3.21 7.43 -24.82
C LEU A 241 -3.26 8.81 -25.51
N SER A 242 -2.66 8.95 -26.70
CA SER A 242 -2.68 10.21 -27.47
C SER A 242 -4.08 10.65 -27.88
N GLU A 243 -5.01 9.70 -28.09
CA GLU A 243 -6.39 9.98 -28.47
C GLU A 243 -7.24 10.39 -27.26
N VAL A 244 -7.04 9.73 -26.11
CA VAL A 244 -7.89 9.94 -24.93
C VAL A 244 -7.40 11.06 -24.03
N LEU A 245 -6.10 11.39 -24.04
CA LEU A 245 -5.55 12.45 -23.18
C LEU A 245 -6.24 13.82 -23.38
N PRO A 246 -6.58 14.28 -24.60
CA PRO A 246 -7.36 15.51 -24.78
C PRO A 246 -8.74 15.47 -24.10
N LYS A 247 -9.42 14.32 -24.13
CA LYS A 247 -10.74 14.13 -23.49
C LYS A 247 -10.61 14.20 -21.96
N ILE A 248 -9.57 13.55 -21.42
CA ILE A 248 -9.25 13.56 -19.99
C ILE A 248 -8.88 14.98 -19.52
N ALA A 249 -7.98 15.67 -20.23
CA ALA A 249 -7.54 17.01 -19.87
C ALA A 249 -8.72 18.00 -19.85
N ARG A 250 -9.64 17.89 -20.82
CA ARG A 250 -10.87 18.69 -20.83
C ARG A 250 -11.77 18.39 -19.63
N CYS A 251 -11.97 17.12 -19.31
CA CYS A 251 -12.70 16.74 -18.10
C CYS A 251 -12.03 17.30 -16.83
N PHE A 252 -10.70 17.31 -16.75
CA PHE A 252 -9.99 17.84 -15.60
C PHE A 252 -10.18 19.35 -15.43
N VAL A 253 -10.17 20.11 -16.53
CA VAL A 253 -10.50 21.54 -16.54
C VAL A 253 -11.96 21.75 -16.12
N GLU A 254 -12.90 21.10 -16.80
CA GLU A 254 -14.36 21.29 -16.57
C GLU A 254 -14.79 20.91 -15.14
N MET A 255 -14.13 19.91 -14.55
CA MET A 255 -14.45 19.41 -13.22
C MET A 255 -13.57 19.99 -12.10
N GLY A 256 -12.63 20.90 -12.43
CA GLY A 256 -11.75 21.55 -11.47
C GLY A 256 -10.85 20.58 -10.71
N VAL A 257 -10.20 19.63 -11.42
CA VAL A 257 -9.29 18.66 -10.78
C VAL A 257 -8.09 19.40 -10.18
N PRO A 258 -7.78 19.23 -8.87
CA PRO A 258 -6.76 20.01 -8.18
C PRO A 258 -5.35 19.86 -8.75
N SER A 259 -4.95 18.61 -8.97
CA SER A 259 -3.65 18.29 -9.54
C SER A 259 -3.65 16.89 -10.15
N PHE A 260 -2.76 16.70 -11.11
CA PHE A 260 -2.54 15.40 -11.71
C PHE A 260 -1.11 15.29 -12.25
N LYS A 261 -0.70 14.06 -12.54
CA LYS A 261 0.60 13.76 -13.11
C LYS A 261 0.52 12.71 -14.20
N LEU A 262 1.41 12.81 -15.17
CA LEU A 262 1.58 11.91 -16.30
C LEU A 262 3.03 11.44 -16.37
N GLY A 263 3.25 10.17 -16.73
CA GLY A 263 4.59 9.62 -16.95
C GLY A 263 5.38 10.47 -17.94
N GLN A 264 6.62 10.81 -17.59
CA GLN A 264 7.41 11.77 -18.35
C GLN A 264 8.11 11.17 -19.58
N ASP A 265 8.53 9.92 -19.48
CA ASP A 265 9.36 9.24 -20.47
C ASP A 265 8.69 7.97 -21.00
N LEU A 266 9.35 7.28 -21.93
CA LEU A 266 8.90 5.99 -22.48
C LEU A 266 8.52 4.98 -21.39
N PHE A 267 9.33 4.88 -20.33
CA PHE A 267 9.06 3.97 -19.22
C PHE A 267 7.86 4.40 -18.36
N GLY A 268 7.65 5.70 -18.24
CA GLY A 268 6.52 6.34 -17.57
C GLY A 268 5.22 6.20 -18.34
N ILE A 269 5.26 6.15 -19.67
CA ILE A 269 4.07 5.93 -20.50
C ILE A 269 3.65 4.46 -20.50
N LEU A 270 4.60 3.52 -20.40
CA LEU A 270 4.33 2.09 -20.39
C LEU A 270 3.98 1.49 -19.02
N ARG A 271 4.01 2.28 -17.94
CA ARG A 271 3.57 1.82 -16.61
C ARG A 271 2.04 1.73 -16.54
N PRO A 272 1.46 0.92 -15.65
CA PRO A 272 0.01 0.87 -15.49
C PRO A 272 -0.56 2.21 -14.98
N ASP A 273 0.00 2.74 -13.89
CA ASP A 273 -0.38 4.02 -13.28
C ASP A 273 0.26 5.24 -13.96
N LYS A 274 0.22 5.29 -15.29
CA LYS A 274 0.84 6.35 -16.09
C LYS A 274 0.23 7.72 -15.89
N LEU A 275 -1.04 7.79 -15.49
CA LEU A 275 -1.79 9.02 -15.26
C LEU A 275 -2.53 8.92 -13.92
N VAL A 276 -2.27 9.87 -13.03
CA VAL A 276 -2.83 9.89 -11.67
C VAL A 276 -3.33 11.29 -11.34
N ALA A 277 -4.58 11.41 -10.90
CA ALA A 277 -5.16 12.66 -10.39
C ALA A 277 -5.37 12.59 -8.88
N TYR A 278 -5.28 13.73 -8.21
CA TYR A 278 -5.27 13.83 -6.76
C TYR A 278 -6.46 14.64 -6.25
N PHE A 279 -7.02 14.20 -5.14
CA PHE A 279 -8.23 14.74 -4.53
C PHE A 279 -8.10 14.75 -3.00
N GLU A 280 -8.80 15.67 -2.36
CA GLU A 280 -8.89 15.74 -0.90
C GLU A 280 -9.75 14.59 -0.34
N ASN A 281 -10.82 14.25 -1.05
CA ASN A 281 -11.79 13.27 -0.58
C ASN A 281 -12.34 12.39 -1.72
N TYR A 282 -12.86 11.23 -1.31
CA TYR A 282 -13.44 10.23 -2.20
C TYR A 282 -14.66 10.74 -2.97
N ARG A 283 -15.47 11.63 -2.38
CA ARG A 283 -16.70 12.14 -3.00
C ARG A 283 -16.38 12.90 -4.30
N THR A 284 -15.41 13.82 -4.27
CA THR A 284 -14.98 14.57 -5.45
C THR A 284 -14.36 13.65 -6.49
N LEU A 285 -13.50 12.73 -6.05
CA LEU A 285 -12.88 11.70 -6.90
C LEU A 285 -13.94 10.89 -7.64
N ALA A 286 -14.92 10.33 -6.93
CA ALA A 286 -15.98 9.47 -7.49
C ALA A 286 -16.83 10.22 -8.51
N ARG A 287 -17.09 11.52 -8.29
CA ARG A 287 -17.80 12.38 -9.25
C ARG A 287 -17.02 12.52 -10.57
N VAL A 288 -15.71 12.76 -10.50
CA VAL A 288 -14.85 12.87 -11.68
C VAL A 288 -14.73 11.52 -12.39
N ALA A 289 -14.53 10.43 -11.64
CA ALA A 289 -14.48 9.08 -12.20
C ALA A 289 -15.77 8.70 -12.95
N LYS A 290 -16.95 9.04 -12.39
CA LYS A 290 -18.24 8.82 -13.07
C LYS A 290 -18.36 9.58 -14.39
N HIS A 291 -17.80 10.78 -14.47
CA HIS A 291 -17.77 11.55 -15.72
C HIS A 291 -16.78 10.94 -16.72
N LEU A 292 -15.56 10.62 -16.28
CA LEU A 292 -14.53 9.97 -17.10
C LEU A 292 -15.03 8.65 -17.71
N LYS A 293 -15.71 7.82 -16.91
CA LYS A 293 -16.28 6.54 -17.38
C LYS A 293 -17.21 6.72 -18.58
N LYS A 294 -17.97 7.81 -18.64
CA LYS A 294 -18.87 8.10 -19.77
C LYS A 294 -18.11 8.52 -21.03
N ILE A 295 -17.12 9.41 -20.88
CA ILE A 295 -16.39 9.96 -22.03
C ILE A 295 -15.29 9.02 -22.56
N LEU A 296 -14.85 8.06 -21.74
CA LEU A 296 -13.88 7.03 -22.07
C LEU A 296 -14.54 5.65 -22.30
N GLN A 297 -15.83 5.63 -22.63
CA GLN A 297 -16.51 4.40 -23.00
C GLN A 297 -15.74 3.65 -24.10
N ASP A 298 -15.62 2.34 -23.95
CA ASP A 298 -14.89 1.43 -24.86
C ASP A 298 -13.38 1.69 -24.98
N CYS A 299 -12.81 2.53 -24.11
CA CYS A 299 -11.36 2.76 -24.06
C CYS A 299 -10.66 1.50 -23.54
N PRO A 300 -9.73 0.88 -24.30
CA PRO A 300 -9.00 -0.27 -23.83
C PRO A 300 -8.19 0.05 -22.57
N SER A 301 -8.37 -0.76 -21.52
CA SER A 301 -7.71 -0.59 -20.24
C SER A 301 -6.36 -1.32 -20.19
N HIS A 302 -5.43 -0.76 -19.42
CA HIS A 302 -4.18 -1.39 -19.01
C HIS A 302 -4.29 -1.91 -17.58
N GLY A 303 -5.09 -1.31 -16.69
CA GLY A 303 -5.29 -1.83 -15.34
C GLY A 303 -4.12 -1.58 -14.38
N VAL A 304 -4.43 -1.16 -13.15
CA VAL A 304 -3.43 -0.85 -12.12
C VAL A 304 -3.52 -1.87 -10.98
N PRO A 305 -2.55 -2.78 -10.81
CA PRO A 305 -2.54 -3.71 -9.69
C PRO A 305 -2.49 -2.96 -8.35
N PHE A 306 -3.08 -3.58 -7.33
CA PHE A 306 -3.12 -3.10 -5.94
C PHE A 306 -3.85 -1.77 -5.79
N THR A 307 -4.97 -1.62 -6.50
CA THR A 307 -5.85 -0.45 -6.41
C THR A 307 -7.31 -0.88 -6.49
N ALA A 308 -8.20 -0.13 -5.85
CA ALA A 308 -9.61 -0.45 -5.81
C ALA A 308 -10.32 -0.05 -7.09
N ALA A 309 -11.04 -0.98 -7.71
CA ALA A 309 -11.70 -0.75 -8.98
C ALA A 309 -12.87 0.26 -8.87
N LEU A 310 -13.02 1.13 -9.86
CA LEU A 310 -14.21 1.99 -10.04
C LEU A 310 -15.05 1.57 -11.26
N ASP A 311 -14.52 0.64 -12.05
CA ASP A 311 -15.16 -0.01 -13.18
C ASP A 311 -14.73 -1.48 -13.27
N THR A 312 -15.39 -2.23 -14.15
CA THR A 312 -15.19 -3.68 -14.27
C THR A 312 -14.02 -4.04 -15.18
N ASP A 313 -13.61 -3.11 -16.04
CA ASP A 313 -12.56 -3.27 -17.04
C ASP A 313 -11.20 -2.77 -16.55
N GLY A 314 -11.13 -2.09 -15.40
CA GLY A 314 -9.87 -1.64 -14.80
C GLY A 314 -9.29 -0.38 -15.45
N LEU A 315 -10.10 0.38 -16.17
CA LEU A 315 -9.68 1.65 -16.75
C LEU A 315 -9.50 2.70 -15.65
N LEU A 316 -10.43 2.73 -14.69
CA LEU A 316 -10.46 3.64 -13.56
C LEU A 316 -10.36 2.86 -12.25
N SER A 317 -9.42 3.27 -11.42
CA SER A 317 -9.27 2.73 -10.07
C SER A 317 -8.80 3.80 -9.10
N TRP A 318 -8.82 3.51 -7.82
CA TRP A 318 -8.46 4.48 -6.81
C TRP A 318 -7.64 3.88 -5.67
N GLY A 319 -7.03 4.77 -4.90
CA GLY A 319 -6.40 4.48 -3.63
C GLY A 319 -6.41 5.76 -2.79
N ILE A 320 -6.13 5.61 -1.52
CA ILE A 320 -5.95 6.73 -0.61
C ILE A 320 -4.65 6.48 0.12
N ASP A 321 -3.77 7.46 0.14
CA ASP A 321 -2.50 7.31 0.84
C ASP A 321 -2.79 6.97 2.31
N PRO A 322 -2.05 6.00 2.89
CA PRO A 322 -2.22 5.70 4.30
C PRO A 322 -1.98 6.99 5.09
N PRO A 323 -2.59 7.13 6.29
CA PRO A 323 -2.23 8.23 7.16
C PRO A 323 -0.72 8.17 7.38
N HIS A 324 -0.09 9.31 7.66
CA HIS A 324 1.30 9.30 8.08
C HIS A 324 1.37 8.41 9.33
N SER A 325 1.77 7.16 9.15
CA SER A 325 2.12 6.30 10.26
C SER A 325 3.25 7.01 10.96
N GLU A 326 3.23 7.07 12.29
CA GLU A 326 4.31 7.56 13.15
C GLU A 326 5.60 6.71 13.01
N LEU A 327 5.86 6.13 11.85
CA LEU A 327 7.07 5.43 11.50
C LEU A 327 8.13 6.46 11.12
N ILE A 328 8.97 6.76 12.12
CA ILE A 328 10.35 7.25 12.03
C ILE A 328 10.58 8.35 10.96
N PRO A 329 10.50 9.62 11.37
CA PRO A 329 10.91 10.77 10.56
C PRO A 329 12.35 10.58 10.03
N GLY A 330 12.48 10.45 8.71
CA GLY A 330 13.77 10.34 8.01
C GLY A 330 14.06 9.00 7.34
N TRP A 331 13.23 7.97 7.50
CA TRP A 331 13.44 6.68 6.82
C TRP A 331 12.55 6.42 5.59
N ARG A 332 11.47 7.20 5.37
CA ARG A 332 10.65 7.14 4.15
C ARG A 332 10.02 8.49 3.82
N ASP A 333 10.12 8.89 2.55
CA ASP A 333 9.23 9.89 1.94
C ASP A 333 7.76 9.45 2.10
N VAL A 334 6.81 10.39 2.00
CA VAL A 334 5.36 10.12 2.01
C VAL A 334 5.04 8.96 1.05
N GLU A 335 4.67 7.80 1.60
CA GLU A 335 4.43 6.61 0.79
C GLU A 335 3.10 6.73 0.06
N SER A 336 3.11 6.54 -1.26
CA SER A 336 1.85 6.39 -1.99
C SER A 336 1.17 5.07 -1.61
N TRP A 337 -0.16 5.03 -1.62
CA TRP A 337 -1.00 3.83 -1.42
C TRP A 337 -0.39 2.54 -2.00
N ARG A 338 -0.12 2.52 -3.31
CA ARG A 338 0.45 1.35 -3.98
C ARG A 338 1.83 0.95 -3.44
N LEU A 339 2.68 1.93 -3.11
CA LEU A 339 4.00 1.65 -2.56
C LEU A 339 3.90 1.07 -1.15
N TRP A 340 2.99 1.61 -0.33
CA TRP A 340 2.70 1.08 1.00
C TRP A 340 2.22 -0.37 0.90
N ILE A 341 1.22 -0.66 0.05
CA ILE A 341 0.76 -2.03 -0.20
C ILE A 341 1.91 -2.95 -0.62
N THR A 342 2.71 -2.56 -1.63
CA THR A 342 3.76 -3.45 -2.15
C THR A 342 4.88 -3.67 -1.14
N ASN A 343 5.13 -2.70 -0.25
CA ASN A 343 6.07 -2.86 0.86
C ASN A 343 5.56 -3.88 1.89
N HIS A 344 4.28 -3.82 2.27
CA HIS A 344 3.67 -4.76 3.21
C HIS A 344 3.64 -6.17 2.60
N LEU A 345 3.14 -6.30 1.37
CA LEU A 345 3.08 -7.58 0.67
C LEU A 345 4.47 -8.22 0.50
N ALA A 346 5.48 -7.44 0.13
CA ALA A 346 6.84 -7.95 -0.03
C ALA A 346 7.42 -8.52 1.27
N ARG A 347 7.23 -7.81 2.40
CA ARG A 347 7.70 -8.28 3.72
C ARG A 347 7.01 -9.58 4.11
N SER A 348 5.69 -9.64 4.00
CA SER A 348 4.92 -10.82 4.38
C SER A 348 5.21 -12.02 3.48
N LEU A 349 5.34 -11.81 2.17
CA LEU A 349 5.76 -12.86 1.22
C LEU A 349 7.11 -13.47 1.61
N LEU A 350 8.11 -12.63 1.92
CA LEU A 350 9.44 -13.11 2.26
C LEU A 350 9.47 -13.87 3.58
N ARG A 351 8.75 -13.38 4.59
CA ARG A 351 8.57 -14.07 5.87
C ARG A 351 7.91 -15.45 5.69
N ALA A 352 6.90 -15.54 4.82
CA ALA A 352 6.29 -16.83 4.52
C ALA A 352 7.26 -17.77 3.79
N LYS A 353 7.99 -17.27 2.79
CA LYS A 353 8.98 -18.05 2.04
C LYS A 353 10.09 -18.62 2.92
N SER A 354 10.55 -17.90 3.94
CA SER A 354 11.59 -18.39 4.85
C SER A 354 11.11 -19.48 5.80
N THR A 355 9.79 -19.65 5.98
CA THR A 355 9.19 -20.61 6.94
C THR A 355 8.81 -21.96 6.30
N ILE A 356 8.66 -22.01 4.98
CA ILE A 356 8.14 -23.18 4.23
C ILE A 356 9.09 -24.39 4.22
N ALA A 357 10.31 -24.26 4.73
CA ALA A 357 11.28 -25.36 4.70
C ALA A 357 10.85 -26.63 5.46
N ASP A 358 9.92 -26.55 6.43
CA ASP A 358 9.76 -27.61 7.43
C ASP A 358 8.34 -28.22 7.61
N SER A 359 7.26 -27.75 6.95
CA SER A 359 5.95 -28.46 7.00
C SER A 359 4.93 -28.08 5.91
N ASP A 360 4.08 -29.05 5.54
CA ASP A 360 2.93 -28.89 4.61
C ASP A 360 1.75 -28.12 5.24
N ASP A 361 1.81 -27.79 6.53
CA ASP A 361 0.70 -27.19 7.30
C ASP A 361 0.67 -25.64 7.23
N HIS A 362 1.53 -25.02 6.43
CA HIS A 362 1.62 -23.56 6.29
C HIS A 362 0.81 -23.03 5.10
N PRO A 363 0.17 -21.85 5.22
CA PRO A 363 -0.43 -21.20 4.06
C PRO A 363 0.62 -20.89 3.00
N ALA A 364 0.23 -20.88 1.72
CA ALA A 364 1.14 -20.44 0.67
C ALA A 364 1.59 -18.98 0.92
N PRO A 365 2.78 -18.56 0.48
CA PRO A 365 3.30 -17.22 0.77
C PRO A 365 2.37 -16.09 0.39
N TRP A 366 1.72 -16.21 -0.77
CA TRP A 366 0.78 -15.21 -1.25
C TRP A 366 -0.48 -15.14 -0.40
N ASP A 367 -1.01 -16.28 0.08
CA ASP A 367 -2.15 -16.34 0.99
C ASP A 367 -1.81 -15.68 2.33
N PHE A 368 -0.64 -16.00 2.89
CA PHE A 368 -0.14 -15.36 4.11
C PHE A 368 0.00 -13.84 3.94
N ALA A 369 0.50 -13.38 2.80
CA ALA A 369 0.67 -11.96 2.54
C ALA A 369 -0.67 -11.21 2.48
N LEU A 370 -1.69 -11.81 1.85
CA LEU A 370 -3.04 -11.26 1.81
C LEU A 370 -3.72 -11.27 3.19
N LEU A 371 -3.60 -12.37 3.94
CA LEU A 371 -4.04 -12.46 5.33
C LEU A 371 -3.43 -11.33 6.17
N ARG A 372 -2.12 -11.13 6.07
CA ARG A 372 -1.44 -10.11 6.86
C ARG A 372 -1.88 -8.70 6.46
N LEU A 373 -2.03 -8.44 5.15
CA LEU A 373 -2.52 -7.14 4.68
C LEU A 373 -3.97 -6.86 5.08
N ALA A 374 -4.81 -7.90 5.16
CA ALA A 374 -6.17 -7.78 5.67
C ALA A 374 -6.21 -7.36 7.15
N LEU A 375 -5.31 -7.90 7.97
CA LEU A 375 -5.15 -7.47 9.37
C LEU A 375 -4.61 -6.04 9.50
N ASP A 376 -3.90 -5.52 8.49
CA ASP A 376 -3.54 -4.09 8.40
C ASP A 376 -4.71 -3.20 7.94
N GLY A 377 -5.92 -3.76 7.81
CA GLY A 377 -7.12 -3.01 7.49
C GLY A 377 -7.33 -2.78 5.99
N VAL A 378 -6.94 -3.73 5.12
CA VAL A 378 -7.23 -3.68 3.68
C VAL A 378 -8.16 -4.80 3.26
N GLN A 379 -9.29 -4.47 2.64
CA GLN A 379 -10.16 -5.41 1.91
C GLN A 379 -9.43 -5.93 0.68
N VAL A 380 -8.82 -7.11 0.78
CA VAL A 380 -7.99 -7.66 -0.30
C VAL A 380 -8.79 -8.13 -1.52
N GLU A 381 -10.09 -8.35 -1.35
CA GLU A 381 -11.02 -8.74 -2.43
C GLU A 381 -11.21 -7.62 -3.47
N ASN A 382 -11.08 -6.37 -3.04
CA ASN A 382 -11.35 -5.19 -3.84
C ASN A 382 -10.29 -4.09 -3.65
N TRP A 383 -9.22 -4.36 -2.91
CA TRP A 383 -8.13 -3.45 -2.57
C TRP A 383 -8.57 -2.14 -1.91
N MET A 384 -9.71 -2.12 -1.21
CA MET A 384 -10.19 -0.95 -0.48
C MET A 384 -9.59 -0.92 0.94
N PRO A 385 -9.11 0.22 1.43
CA PRO A 385 -8.83 0.37 2.85
C PRO A 385 -10.10 0.33 3.69
N THR A 386 -9.97 -0.10 4.94
CA THR A 386 -11.03 -0.10 5.97
C THR A 386 -10.78 1.01 6.98
N THR A 387 -11.77 1.39 7.79
CA THR A 387 -11.57 2.39 8.85
C THR A 387 -10.44 2.03 9.82
N ALA A 388 -10.17 0.73 10.01
CA ALA A 388 -9.13 0.25 10.91
C ALA A 388 -7.74 0.82 10.56
N LEU A 389 -7.46 1.06 9.27
CA LEU A 389 -6.20 1.66 8.82
C LEU A 389 -5.95 3.07 9.39
N TRP A 390 -7.01 3.78 9.80
CA TRP A 390 -6.93 5.15 10.30
C TRP A 390 -7.25 5.30 11.79
N HIS A 391 -7.71 4.22 12.45
CA HIS A 391 -8.11 4.26 13.85
C HIS A 391 -6.93 4.34 14.84
N GLU A 392 -5.70 4.17 14.39
CA GLU A 392 -4.51 4.42 15.22
C GLU A 392 -4.18 5.92 15.37
N ASN A 393 -4.75 6.80 14.54
CA ASN A 393 -4.44 8.24 14.53
C ASN A 393 -5.63 9.16 14.88
N GLY A 394 -6.72 8.65 15.45
CA GLY A 394 -7.82 9.49 15.93
C GLY A 394 -8.57 10.29 14.85
N ILE A 395 -8.48 9.91 13.56
CA ILE A 395 -9.29 10.53 12.51
C ILE A 395 -10.67 9.88 12.52
N THR A 396 -11.60 10.47 13.26
CA THR A 396 -13.02 10.19 13.12
C THR A 396 -13.52 10.82 11.81
N ASN A 397 -14.16 10.01 10.96
CA ASN A 397 -14.88 10.53 9.78
C ASN A 397 -16.12 11.30 10.24
N ASP A 398 -16.18 12.60 9.95
CA ASP A 398 -17.44 13.32 9.75
C ASP A 398 -17.91 13.18 8.29
#